data_AF-A0A972XTE8-F1
#
_entry.id   AF-A0A972XTE8-F1
#
_cell.length_a   1.000
_cell.length_b   1.000
_cell.length_c   1.000
_cell.angle_alpha   90.00
_cell.angle_beta   90.00
_cell.angle_gamma   90.00
#
_symmetry.space_group_name_H-M   'P 1'
#
loop_
_entity.id
_entity.type
_entity.pdbx_description
1 polymer ?
#
loop_
_entity_poly.entity_id
_entity_poly.type
_entity_poly.pdbx_seq_one_letter_code
_entity_poly.pdbx_strand_id
1 'polypeptide(L)' 'QQVGGTLTVAGVSQPLLGAKLIADQLSFSFMGADKVMQSITATVTAGKLSGVHTAHGISRAVEAKRR' A
#
# COMPACT_ATOMS: atom_id res chain seq x y z
N GLN A 1 14.75 -1.67 4.04
CA GLN A 1 14.32 -1.69 5.44
C GLN A 1 12.93 -2.31 5.53
N GLN A 2 12.67 -3.20 6.50
CA GLN A 2 11.31 -3.66 6.80
C GLN A 2 10.59 -2.57 7.58
N VAL A 3 9.37 -2.23 7.17
CA VAL A 3 8.57 -1.18 7.80
C VAL A 3 7.25 -1.80 8.25
N GLY A 4 6.76 -1.39 9.43
CA GLY A 4 5.43 -1.77 9.90
C GLY A 4 4.40 -0.75 9.46
N GLY A 5 3.12 -1.09 9.59
CA GLY A 5 2.04 -0.14 9.40
C GLY A 5 0.68 -0.80 9.48
N THR A 6 -0.35 0.03 9.54
CA THR A 6 -1.74 -0.39 9.38
C THR A 6 -2.36 0.39 8.24
N LEU A 7 -3.27 -0.25 7.53
CA LEU A 7 -4.15 0.37 6.56
C LEU A 7 -5.55 0.45 7.16
N THR A 8 -6.17 1.62 7.12
CA THR A 8 -7.57 1.77 7.51
C THR A 8 -8.42 1.97 6.26
N VAL A 9 -9.33 1.03 5.99
CA VAL A 9 -10.28 1.09 4.88
C VAL A 9 -11.69 1.01 5.44
N ALA A 10 -12.55 1.97 5.10
CA ALA A 10 -13.94 2.02 5.58
C ALA A 10 -14.08 1.87 7.12
N GLY A 11 -13.14 2.43 7.89
CA GLY A 11 -13.12 2.37 9.36
C GLY A 11 -12.53 1.09 9.95
N VAL A 12 -12.14 0.12 9.13
CA VAL A 12 -11.50 -1.12 9.58
C VAL A 12 -9.98 -1.01 9.39
N SER A 13 -9.24 -1.19 10.48
CA SER A 13 -7.77 -1.20 10.46
C SER A 13 -7.24 -2.62 10.31
N GLN A 14 -6.26 -2.78 9.43
CA GLN A 14 -5.66 -4.06 9.12
C GLN A 14 -4.14 -3.92 8.96
N PRO A 15 -3.36 -4.92 9.40
CA PRO A 15 -1.91 -4.85 9.34
C PRO A 15 -1.41 -4.88 7.89
N LEU A 16 -0.35 -4.13 7.62
CA LEU A 16 0.39 -4.27 6.37
C LEU A 16 1.26 -5.53 6.44
N LEU A 17 1.19 -6.35 5.39
CA LEU A 17 1.95 -7.59 5.25
C LEU A 17 3.18 -7.36 4.38
N GLY A 18 4.33 -7.84 4.84
CA GLY A 18 5.58 -7.80 4.07
C GLY A 18 6.04 -6.39 3.69
N ALA A 19 5.60 -5.37 4.44
CA ALA A 19 5.85 -3.98 4.09
C ALA A 19 7.35 -3.66 4.11
N LYS A 20 7.83 -3.10 3.00
CA LYS A 20 9.25 -2.86 2.75
C LYS A 20 9.44 -1.51 2.08
N LEU A 21 10.43 -0.77 2.56
CA LEU A 21 10.92 0.44 1.93
C LEU A 21 12.35 0.20 1.44
N ILE A 22 12.58 0.36 0.14
CA ILE A 22 13.90 0.27 -0.50
C ILE A 22 14.12 1.57 -1.25
N ALA A 23 15.11 2.36 -0.83
CA ALA A 23 15.28 3.74 -1.29
C ALA A 23 13.98 4.54 -1.12
N ASP A 24 13.36 4.97 -2.21
CA ASP A 24 12.07 5.67 -2.27
C ASP A 24 10.90 4.74 -2.63
N GLN A 25 11.13 3.46 -2.87
CA GLN A 25 10.10 2.50 -3.25
C GLN A 25 9.52 1.79 -2.03
N LEU A 26 8.24 2.04 -1.75
CA LEU A 26 7.42 1.36 -0.76
C LEU A 26 6.61 0.26 -1.43
N SER A 27 6.65 -0.95 -0.87
CA SER A 27 5.77 -2.04 -1.25
C SER A 27 5.17 -2.71 -0.03
N PHE A 28 3.91 -3.12 -0.13
CA PHE A 28 3.23 -3.88 0.92
C PHE A 28 2.00 -4.58 0.36
N SER A 29 1.54 -5.62 1.06
CA SER A 29 0.28 -6.31 0.79
C SER A 29 -0.69 -6.14 1.96
N PHE A 30 -1.98 -6.29 1.69
CA PHE A 30 -3.03 -6.28 2.70
C PHE A 30 -4.24 -7.09 2.23
N MET A 31 -5.09 -7.51 3.16
CA MET A 31 -6.34 -8.18 2.83
C MET A 31 -7.40 -7.13 2.49
N GLY A 32 -8.05 -7.21 1.33
CA GLY A 32 -9.17 -6.33 1.01
C GLY A 32 -10.42 -6.64 1.85
N ALA A 33 -11.38 -5.71 1.87
CA ALA A 33 -12.70 -5.96 2.49
C ALA A 33 -13.46 -7.12 1.82
N ASP A 34 -13.15 -7.37 0.55
CA ASP A 34 -13.59 -8.52 -0.26
C ASP A 34 -12.84 -9.82 0.04
N LYS A 35 -11.95 -9.84 1.03
CA LYS A 35 -11.08 -10.96 1.39
C LYS A 35 -10.12 -11.40 0.28
N VAL A 36 -9.78 -10.50 -0.64
CA VAL A 36 -8.76 -10.74 -1.65
C VAL A 36 -7.46 -10.07 -1.25
N MET A 37 -6.33 -10.76 -1.44
CA MET A 37 -5.01 -10.17 -1.22
C MET A 37 -4.77 -9.07 -2.26
N GLN A 38 -4.47 -7.88 -1.78
CA GLN A 38 -4.16 -6.71 -2.59
C GLN A 38 -2.73 -6.25 -2.28
N SER A 39 -2.09 -5.61 -3.24
CA SER A 39 -0.74 -5.08 -3.06
C SER A 39 -0.62 -3.66 -3.59
N ILE A 40 0.26 -2.88 -2.95
CA ILE A 40 0.65 -1.55 -3.39
C ILE A 40 2.16 -1.56 -3.60
N THR A 41 2.59 -1.02 -4.72
CA THR A 41 4.00 -0.65 -4.98
C THR A 41 4.03 0.78 -5.44
N ALA A 42 4.75 1.64 -4.73
CA ALA A 42 4.72 3.06 -4.98
C ALA A 42 6.03 3.74 -4.60
N THR A 43 6.33 4.82 -5.30
CA THR A 43 7.43 5.74 -4.99
C THR A 43 6.95 6.79 -3.99
N VAL A 44 7.74 7.02 -2.95
CA VAL A 44 7.49 8.00 -1.90
C VAL A 44 8.38 9.22 -2.14
N THR A 45 7.78 10.36 -2.40
CA THR A 45 8.51 11.61 -2.70
C THR A 45 7.89 12.78 -1.95
N ALA A 46 8.67 13.45 -1.10
CA ALA A 46 8.28 14.69 -0.42
C ALA A 46 6.86 14.66 0.22
N GLY A 47 6.52 13.58 0.92
CA GLY A 47 5.21 13.41 1.56
C GLY A 47 4.08 13.02 0.61
N LYS A 48 4.37 12.70 -0.66
CA LYS A 48 3.47 12.07 -1.60
C LYS A 48 3.89 10.63 -1.84
N LEU A 49 2.93 9.84 -2.30
CA LEU A 49 3.11 8.46 -2.72
C LEU A 49 2.42 8.33 -4.07
N SER A 50 3.11 7.80 -5.08
CA SER A 50 2.55 7.55 -6.41
C SER A 50 2.98 6.16 -6.87
N GLY A 51 2.05 5.37 -7.37
CA GLY A 51 2.35 4.00 -7.75
C GLY A 51 1.17 3.23 -8.29
N VAL A 52 1.20 1.91 -8.05
CA VAL A 52 0.23 0.95 -8.56
C VAL A 52 -0.37 0.17 -7.41
N HIS A 53 -1.69 0.06 -7.42
CA HIS A 53 -2.48 -0.85 -6.61
C HIS A 53 -2.94 -2.01 -7.48
N THR A 54 -2.63 -3.23 -7.07
CA THR A 54 -3.08 -4.44 -7.74
C THR A 54 -4.11 -5.16 -6.87
N ALA A 55 -5.28 -5.41 -7.44
CA ALA A 55 -6.37 -6.17 -6.84
C ALA A 55 -7.03 -7.04 -7.90
N HIS A 56 -7.34 -8.30 -7.60
CA HIS A 56 -7.96 -9.24 -8.55
C HIS A 56 -7.20 -9.38 -9.87
N GLY A 57 -5.86 -9.28 -9.83
CA GLY A 57 -5.01 -9.29 -11.03
C GLY A 57 -5.09 -8.02 -11.89
N ILE A 58 -5.86 -7.01 -11.48
CA ILE A 58 -5.99 -5.72 -12.16
C ILE A 58 -5.12 -4.69 -11.44
N SER A 59 -4.30 -3.98 -12.20
CA SER A 59 -3.43 -2.91 -11.71
C SER A 59 -4.02 -1.54 -12.04
N ARG A 60 -4.10 -0.66 -11.05
CA ARG A 60 -4.59 0.72 -11.18
C ARG A 60 -3.58 1.69 -10.59
N ALA A 61 -3.42 2.85 -11.21
CA ALA A 61 -2.61 3.92 -10.65
C ALA A 61 -3.22 4.43 -9.33
N VAL A 62 -2.36 4.70 -8.36
CA VAL A 62 -2.75 5.28 -7.07
C VAL A 62 -1.83 6.43 -6.70
N GLU A 63 -2.43 7.45 -6.10
CA GLU A 63 -1.72 8.58 -5.52
C GLU A 63 -2.23 8.81 -4.10
N ALA A 64 -1.32 9.06 -3.18
CA ALA A 64 -1.63 9.45 -1.82
C ALA A 64 -0.72 10.60 -1.37
N LYS A 65 -1.21 11.37 -0.40
CA LYS A 65 -0.45 12.43 0.26
C LYS A 65 -0.53 12.24 1.76
N ARG A 66 0.59 12.50 2.44
CA ARG A 66 0.66 12.60 3.89
C ARG A 66 -0.30 13.73 4.31
N ARG A 67 -1.23 13.42 5.22
CA ARG A 67 -2.03 14.40 5.93
C ARG A 67 -1.36 14.73 7.26
#